data_AF-A0A059LGY0-F1
#
_entry.id   AF-A0A059LGY0-F1
#
_cell.length_a   1.000
_cell.length_b   1.000
_cell.length_c   1.000
_cell.angle_alpha   90.00
_cell.angle_beta   90.00
_cell.angle_gamma   90.00
#
_symmetry.space_group_name_H-M   'P 1'
#
loop_
_entity.id
_entity.type
_entity.pdbx_description
1 polymer ?
#
loop_
_entity_poly.entity_id
_entity_poly.type
_entity_poly.pdbx_seq_one_letter_code
_entity_poly.pdbx_strand_id
1 'polypeptide(L)'
;MASKKAKRTAIVDEDSSTVKDFKAGDERRQYFLMKSEPTSFSIENLESCKNQTEPWNGVRNYAARNIMQTMKLGDKETSNPEQIVKEAYPDDTAFDSKSHYFDAKSTVENPRWFMVDVKLVAKLDEPVLLKNLKLKDELNEMQLFRQGRLSVQGVAPEEWAYICSELIGKDYY
;
A
#
# COMPACT_ATOMS: atom_id res chain seq x y z
N MET A 1 -6.23 49.83 0.90
CA MET A 1 -5.13 50.05 1.85
C MET A 1 -5.24 49.04 2.99
N ALA A 2 -4.10 48.39 3.28
CA ALA A 2 -3.64 47.82 4.56
C ALA A 2 -4.64 47.24 5.59
N SER A 3 -4.57 45.91 5.73
CA SER A 3 -4.06 45.17 6.90
C SER A 3 -4.16 45.80 8.30
N LYS A 4 -4.70 45.02 9.26
CA LYS A 4 -4.07 44.82 10.58
C LYS A 4 -4.45 43.47 11.21
N LYS A 5 -3.40 42.76 11.65
CA LYS A 5 -3.34 41.45 12.32
C LYS A 5 -3.96 41.42 13.72
N ALA A 6 -4.32 40.21 14.17
CA ALA A 6 -3.89 39.49 15.40
C ALA A 6 -5.05 38.59 15.91
N LYS A 7 -4.91 37.41 16.52
CA LYS A 7 -3.85 36.76 17.32
C LYS A 7 -3.90 35.24 17.12
N ARG A 8 -2.76 34.57 17.33
CA ARG A 8 -2.68 33.16 17.71
C ARG A 8 -3.19 32.99 19.15
N THR A 9 -4.05 32.01 19.37
CA THR A 9 -4.20 31.33 20.66
C THR A 9 -4.30 29.84 20.36
N ALA A 10 -3.39 29.05 20.94
CA ALA A 10 -3.46 27.61 20.96
C ALA A 10 -4.54 27.19 21.98
N ILE A 11 -5.38 26.24 21.60
CA ILE A 11 -6.10 25.40 22.54
C ILE A 11 -5.54 24.00 22.33
N VAL A 12 -4.92 23.48 23.38
CA VAL A 12 -4.52 22.08 23.49
C VAL A 12 -5.78 21.36 23.94
N ASP A 13 -6.26 20.39 23.16
CA ASP A 13 -7.15 19.35 23.67
C ASP A 13 -6.49 18.01 23.34
N GLU A 14 -6.18 17.29 24.42
CA GLU A 14 -5.73 15.92 24.46
C GLU A 14 -6.88 14.98 24.05
N ASP A 15 -6.50 13.91 23.35
CA ASP A 15 -7.23 12.67 23.22
C ASP A 15 -8.64 12.72 22.61
N SER A 16 -8.72 12.56 21.29
CA SER A 16 -9.91 11.98 20.66
C SER A 16 -9.54 11.29 19.37
N SER A 17 -9.62 9.97 19.41
CA SER A 17 -9.78 9.07 18.28
C SER A 17 -10.77 9.64 17.25
N THR A 18 -10.26 10.14 16.13
CA THR A 18 -11.09 10.34 14.94
C THR A 18 -10.36 9.71 13.77
N VAL A 19 -10.85 8.53 13.38
CA VAL A 19 -10.61 7.98 12.04
C VAL A 19 -11.15 9.05 11.09
N LYS A 20 -10.26 9.75 10.38
CA LYS A 20 -10.67 10.76 9.41
C LYS A 20 -11.32 10.03 8.23
N ASP A 21 -12.58 10.36 7.96
CA ASP A 21 -13.26 9.96 6.74
C ASP A 21 -12.49 10.54 5.54
N PHE A 22 -11.89 9.66 4.73
CA PHE A 22 -11.16 10.06 3.55
C PHE A 22 -12.09 10.05 2.34
N LYS A 23 -12.41 11.23 1.81
CA LYS A 23 -13.16 11.39 0.56
C LYS A 23 -12.30 10.99 -0.64
N ALA A 24 -12.96 10.43 -1.64
CA ALA A 24 -12.42 10.21 -2.97
C ALA A 24 -11.90 11.52 -3.60
N GLY A 25 -10.68 11.50 -4.14
CA GLY A 25 -10.07 12.64 -4.85
C GLY A 25 -9.04 13.46 -4.07
N ASP A 26 -8.42 12.93 -3.01
CA ASP A 26 -7.25 13.58 -2.38
C ASP A 26 -6.07 13.54 -3.36
N GLU A 27 -5.80 14.65 -4.04
CA GLU A 27 -4.74 14.85 -5.06
C GLU A 27 -3.31 14.53 -4.57
N ARG A 28 -3.13 14.13 -3.32
CA ARG A 28 -1.85 13.73 -2.71
C ARG A 28 -1.71 12.23 -2.44
N ARG A 29 -2.74 11.42 -2.69
CA ARG A 29 -2.72 9.98 -2.42
C ARG A 29 -2.03 9.23 -3.55
N GLN A 30 -1.14 8.29 -3.19
CA GLN A 30 -0.51 7.39 -4.15
C GLN A 30 -1.18 6.01 -4.13
N TYR A 31 -1.07 5.31 -5.26
CA TYR A 31 -1.68 4.01 -5.49
C TYR A 31 -0.60 3.00 -5.86
N PHE A 32 -0.73 1.79 -5.31
CA PHE A 32 0.29 0.76 -5.46
C PHE A 32 -0.33 -0.61 -5.74
N LEU A 33 0.34 -1.41 -6.56
CA LEU A 33 0.02 -2.83 -6.74
C LEU A 33 1.07 -3.65 -6.00
N MET A 34 0.62 -4.50 -5.07
CA MET A 34 1.45 -5.39 -4.27
C MET A 34 1.04 -6.84 -4.53
N LYS A 35 1.96 -7.62 -5.09
CA LYS A 35 1.70 -9.01 -5.48
C LYS A 35 2.01 -9.93 -4.31
N SER A 36 1.02 -10.69 -3.86
CA SER A 36 1.20 -11.84 -2.98
C SER A 36 1.11 -13.15 -3.78
N GLU A 37 1.86 -14.16 -3.36
CA GLU A 37 1.68 -15.51 -3.87
C GLU A 37 0.46 -16.13 -3.17
N PRO A 38 -0.57 -16.64 -3.89
CA PRO A 38 -1.81 -17.13 -3.29
C PRO A 38 -1.62 -18.25 -2.27
N THR A 39 -0.52 -19.01 -2.38
CA THR A 39 -0.18 -20.11 -1.49
C THR A 39 0.55 -19.68 -0.22
N SER A 40 1.02 -18.43 -0.16
CA SER A 40 1.80 -17.91 0.96
C SER A 40 0.91 -17.16 1.95
N PHE A 41 0.08 -16.24 1.46
CA PHE A 41 -0.80 -15.43 2.30
C PHE A 41 -2.02 -14.95 1.52
N SER A 42 -3.22 -15.44 1.87
CA SER A 42 -4.47 -15.06 1.20
C SER A 42 -5.16 -13.89 1.89
N ILE A 43 -6.18 -13.32 1.24
CA ILE A 43 -6.99 -12.25 1.81
C ILE A 43 -7.77 -12.72 3.06
N GLU A 44 -8.16 -14.00 3.11
CA GLU A 44 -8.78 -14.62 4.29
C GLU A 44 -7.80 -14.66 5.47
N ASN A 45 -6.51 -14.89 5.21
CA ASN A 45 -5.50 -14.82 6.26
C ASN A 45 -5.42 -13.39 6.83
N LEU A 46 -5.38 -12.37 5.96
CA LEU A 46 -5.38 -10.97 6.38
C LEU A 46 -6.63 -10.61 7.21
N GLU A 47 -7.80 -11.07 6.77
CA GLU A 47 -9.07 -10.86 7.48
C GLU A 47 -9.06 -11.49 8.89
N SER A 48 -8.38 -12.63 9.05
CA SER A 48 -8.24 -13.31 10.34
C SER A 48 -7.20 -12.68 11.27
N CYS A 49 -6.31 -11.82 10.74
CA CYS A 49 -5.30 -11.14 11.55
C CYS A 49 -5.93 -10.16 12.54
N LYS A 50 -5.21 -9.91 13.65
CA LYS A 50 -5.62 -8.90 14.63
C LYS A 50 -5.75 -7.54 13.94
N ASN A 51 -6.90 -6.89 14.11
CA ASN A 51 -7.24 -5.62 13.43
C ASN A 51 -7.18 -5.69 11.90
N GLN A 52 -7.24 -6.89 11.31
CA GLN A 52 -7.13 -7.15 9.88
C GLN A 52 -5.87 -6.51 9.26
N THR A 53 -4.77 -6.54 10.01
CA THR A 53 -3.51 -5.86 9.67
C THR A 53 -2.35 -6.84 9.72
N GLU A 54 -1.46 -6.80 8.72
CA GLU A 54 -0.27 -7.65 8.64
C GLU A 54 0.93 -6.87 8.05
N PRO A 55 2.17 -7.15 8.49
CA PRO A 55 3.38 -6.65 7.84
C PRO A 55 3.60 -7.27 6.46
N TRP A 56 3.84 -6.43 5.45
CA TRP A 56 4.21 -6.86 4.11
C TRP A 56 5.72 -7.12 4.00
N ASN A 57 6.17 -8.20 4.64
CA ASN A 57 7.57 -8.61 4.69
C ASN A 57 8.06 -9.30 3.40
N GLY A 58 9.34 -9.69 3.38
CA GLY A 58 9.87 -10.60 2.36
C GLY A 58 10.19 -9.97 1.00
N VAL A 59 10.04 -8.64 0.86
CA VAL A 59 10.44 -7.94 -0.37
C VAL A 59 11.97 -7.94 -0.49
N ARG A 60 12.50 -8.64 -1.50
CA ARG A 60 13.95 -8.79 -1.78
C ARG A 60 14.38 -8.25 -3.14
N ASN A 61 13.56 -7.39 -3.74
CA ASN A 61 13.88 -6.64 -4.95
C ASN A 61 14.14 -5.17 -4.59
N TYR A 62 15.27 -4.63 -5.02
CA TYR A 62 15.66 -3.25 -4.71
C TYR A 62 14.70 -2.18 -5.24
N ALA A 63 14.16 -2.37 -6.45
CA ALA A 63 13.20 -1.43 -7.01
C ALA A 63 11.87 -1.49 -6.24
N ALA A 64 11.39 -2.69 -5.92
CA ALA A 64 10.17 -2.88 -5.13
C ALA A 64 10.32 -2.26 -3.74
N ARG A 65 11.46 -2.49 -3.07
CA ARG A 65 11.80 -1.86 -1.79
C ARG A 65 11.79 -0.34 -1.88
N ASN A 66 12.44 0.23 -2.90
CA ASN A 66 12.51 1.67 -3.05
C ASN A 66 11.11 2.29 -3.24
N ILE A 67 10.23 1.64 -4.00
CA ILE A 67 8.83 2.05 -4.14
C ILE A 67 8.10 1.95 -2.80
N MET A 68 8.24 0.83 -2.09
CA MET A 68 7.64 0.63 -0.78
C MET A 68 8.06 1.72 0.23
N GLN A 69 9.32 2.17 0.19
CA GLN A 69 9.80 3.27 1.04
C GLN A 69 9.17 4.64 0.74
N THR A 70 8.50 4.80 -0.40
CA THR A 70 7.75 6.02 -0.74
C THR A 70 6.32 6.04 -0.21
N MET A 71 5.80 4.89 0.21
CA MET A 71 4.42 4.74 0.71
C MET A 71 4.19 5.57 1.97
N LYS A 72 3.01 6.20 2.03
CA LYS A 72 2.55 7.03 3.15
C LYS A 72 1.28 6.48 3.77
N LEU A 73 1.04 6.87 5.03
CA LEU A 73 -0.18 6.49 5.74
C LEU A 73 -1.42 6.88 4.94
N GLY A 74 -2.30 5.90 4.71
CA GLY A 74 -3.53 6.09 3.96
C GLY A 74 -3.40 5.96 2.43
N ASP A 75 -2.20 5.74 1.89
CA ASP A 75 -2.05 5.29 0.50
C ASP A 75 -2.74 3.94 0.29
N LYS A 76 -3.20 3.69 -0.94
CA LYS A 76 -4.03 2.53 -1.27
C LYS A 76 -3.26 1.50 -2.07
N GLU A 77 -3.56 0.23 -1.78
CA GLU A 77 -3.09 -0.92 -2.53
C GLU A 77 -4.23 -1.45 -3.41
N THR A 78 -3.90 -2.03 -4.57
CA THR A 78 -4.87 -2.34 -5.63
C THR A 78 -5.31 -3.80 -5.74
N SER A 79 -4.54 -4.75 -5.22
CA SER A 79 -4.83 -6.18 -5.35
C SER A 79 -6.07 -6.57 -4.55
N ASN A 80 -6.22 -5.94 -3.39
CA ASN A 80 -7.45 -5.84 -2.61
C ASN A 80 -7.52 -4.40 -2.10
N PRO A 81 -8.71 -3.83 -1.82
CA PRO A 81 -8.77 -2.52 -1.19
C PRO A 81 -8.18 -2.64 0.23
N GLU A 82 -6.87 -2.48 0.30
CA GLU A 82 -6.04 -2.42 1.48
C GLU A 82 -5.47 -1.00 1.57
N GLN A 83 -5.02 -0.63 2.77
CA GLN A 83 -4.40 0.66 3.00
C GLN A 83 -3.14 0.52 3.83
N ILE A 84 -2.18 1.40 3.56
CA ILE A 84 -0.96 1.51 4.35
C ILE A 84 -1.31 2.11 5.71
N VAL A 85 -1.12 1.35 6.78
CA VAL A 85 -1.34 1.79 8.18
C VAL A 85 -0.05 1.99 8.95
N LYS A 86 1.10 1.61 8.38
CA LYS A 86 2.43 1.94 8.88
C LYS A 86 3.40 2.14 7.71
N GLU A 87 4.07 3.30 7.69
CA GLU A 87 5.12 3.61 6.70
C GLU A 87 6.32 2.67 6.83
N ALA A 88 7.18 2.67 5.81
CA ALA A 88 8.26 1.71 5.70
C ALA A 88 9.21 1.70 6.91
N TYR A 89 9.50 0.50 7.41
CA TYR A 89 10.42 0.24 8.52
C TYR A 89 11.23 -1.03 8.24
N PRO A 90 12.37 -1.26 8.93
CA PRO A 90 13.22 -2.42 8.66
C PRO A 90 12.46 -3.75 8.75
N ASP A 91 12.69 -4.61 7.75
CA ASP A 91 12.14 -5.97 7.71
C ASP A 91 12.97 -6.89 8.62
N ASP A 92 12.40 -7.28 9.76
CA ASP A 92 13.06 -8.11 10.77
C ASP A 92 13.33 -9.54 10.29
N THR A 93 12.54 -10.04 9.35
CA THR A 93 12.75 -11.35 8.71
C THR A 93 14.06 -11.43 7.94
N ALA A 94 14.69 -10.29 7.61
CA ALA A 94 16.02 -10.25 7.01
C ALA A 94 17.13 -10.59 8.00
N PHE A 95 16.91 -10.42 9.31
CA PHE A 95 17.92 -10.65 10.35
C PHE A 95 17.84 -12.05 10.95
N ASP A 96 16.69 -12.72 10.85
CA ASP A 96 16.50 -14.07 11.38
C ASP A 96 17.08 -15.13 10.43
N SER A 97 18.16 -15.80 10.86
CA SER A 97 18.79 -16.91 10.14
C SER A 97 17.87 -18.09 9.79
N LYS A 98 16.71 -18.22 10.45
CA LYS A 98 15.71 -19.27 10.18
C LYS A 98 14.64 -18.84 9.17
N SER A 99 14.54 -17.55 8.90
CA SER A 99 13.60 -17.01 7.92
C SER A 99 13.99 -17.40 6.51
N HIS A 100 12.99 -17.69 5.66
CA HIS A 100 13.20 -17.87 4.23
C HIS A 100 13.79 -16.60 3.57
N TYR A 101 13.57 -15.44 4.19
CA TYR A 101 13.99 -14.14 3.68
C TYR A 101 15.26 -13.59 4.35
N PHE A 102 16.01 -14.44 5.07
CA PHE A 102 17.27 -14.07 5.70
C PHE A 102 18.27 -13.47 4.70
N ASP A 103 18.96 -12.42 5.11
CA ASP A 103 20.07 -11.83 4.36
C ASP A 103 21.24 -11.55 5.30
N ALA A 104 22.28 -12.38 5.22
CA ALA A 104 23.49 -12.27 6.05
C ALA A 104 24.22 -10.91 5.96
N LYS A 105 23.91 -10.08 4.96
CA LYS A 105 24.48 -8.73 4.80
C LYS A 105 23.55 -7.63 5.29
N SER A 106 22.32 -7.95 5.70
CA SER A 106 21.39 -7.02 6.33
C SER A 106 21.57 -7.09 7.83
N THR A 107 21.79 -5.94 8.48
CA THR A 107 22.00 -5.85 9.94
C THR A 107 21.01 -4.85 10.53
N VAL A 108 20.81 -4.89 11.85
CA VAL A 108 19.91 -3.96 12.53
C VAL A 108 20.40 -2.51 12.36
N GLU A 109 21.72 -2.31 12.40
CA GLU A 109 22.38 -1.01 12.23
C GLU A 109 22.39 -0.53 10.77
N ASN A 110 22.38 -1.46 9.81
CA ASN A 110 22.35 -1.18 8.38
C ASN A 110 21.36 -2.10 7.64
N PRO A 111 20.04 -1.83 7.79
CA PRO A 111 19.00 -2.65 7.20
C PRO A 111 18.97 -2.48 5.68
N ARG A 112 19.02 -3.59 4.95
CA ARG A 112 18.91 -3.57 3.48
C ARG A 112 17.47 -3.61 3.00
N TRP A 113 16.56 -4.15 3.82
CA TRP A 113 15.18 -4.47 3.46
C TRP A 113 14.20 -3.80 4.40
N PHE A 114 13.05 -3.44 3.84
CA PHE A 114 12.00 -2.69 4.51
C PHE A 114 10.65 -3.32 4.20
N MET A 115 9.72 -3.17 5.12
CA MET A 115 8.33 -3.58 5.03
C MET A 115 7.40 -2.45 5.49
N VAL A 116 6.13 -2.55 5.14
CA VAL A 116 5.03 -1.66 5.59
C VAL A 116 3.97 -2.53 6.28
N ASP A 117 3.06 -1.92 7.04
CA ASP A 117 1.86 -2.65 7.49
C ASP A 117 0.68 -2.28 6.60
N VAL A 118 0.00 -3.30 6.10
CA VAL A 118 -1.22 -3.16 5.32
C VAL A 118 -2.42 -3.56 6.17
N LYS A 119 -3.54 -2.86 5.97
CA LYS A 119 -4.82 -3.20 6.61
C LYS A 119 -5.88 -3.41 5.55
N LEU A 120 -6.66 -4.49 5.72
CA LEU A 120 -7.85 -4.74 4.92
C LEU A 120 -8.86 -3.59 5.08
N VAL A 121 -9.29 -3.01 3.96
CA VAL A 121 -10.37 -2.00 3.93
C VAL A 121 -11.67 -2.63 3.46
N ALA A 122 -11.60 -3.48 2.44
CA ALA A 122 -12.74 -4.29 2.02
C ALA A 122 -12.32 -5.56 1.28
N LYS A 123 -13.28 -6.44 1.04
CA LYS A 123 -13.09 -7.66 0.28
C LYS A 123 -13.84 -7.55 -1.05
N LEU A 124 -13.17 -7.88 -2.14
CA LEU A 124 -13.83 -8.02 -3.44
C LEU A 124 -14.58 -9.35 -3.47
N ASP A 125 -15.81 -9.34 -3.99
CA ASP A 125 -16.58 -10.57 -4.20
C ASP A 125 -15.88 -11.50 -5.20
N GLU A 126 -15.24 -10.91 -6.22
CA GLU A 126 -14.49 -11.62 -7.25
C GLU A 126 -13.10 -10.97 -7.42
N PRO A 127 -12.03 -11.77 -7.55
CA PRO A 127 -10.69 -11.23 -7.73
C PRO A 127 -10.52 -10.57 -9.10
N VAL A 128 -9.75 -9.47 -9.16
CA VAL A 128 -9.39 -8.82 -10.42
C VAL A 128 -8.37 -9.70 -11.17
N LEU A 129 -8.85 -10.44 -12.17
CA LEU A 129 -8.00 -11.35 -12.93
C LEU A 129 -7.07 -10.57 -13.88
N LEU A 130 -5.80 -10.97 -13.95
CA LEU A 130 -4.79 -10.36 -14.85
C LEU A 130 -5.24 -10.29 -16.31
N LYS A 131 -6.00 -11.30 -16.78
CA LYS A 131 -6.56 -11.33 -18.15
C LYS A 131 -7.54 -10.18 -18.40
N ASN A 132 -8.27 -9.74 -17.37
CA ASN A 132 -9.23 -8.64 -17.48
C ASN A 132 -8.51 -7.30 -17.60
N LEU A 133 -7.31 -7.17 -16.99
CA LEU A 133 -6.47 -5.98 -17.07
C LEU A 133 -5.76 -5.86 -18.44
N LYS A 134 -5.27 -6.98 -19.00
CA LYS A 134 -4.51 -7.00 -20.27
C LYS A 134 -5.29 -6.61 -21.52
N LEU A 135 -6.61 -6.57 -21.44
CA LEU A 135 -7.49 -6.33 -22.60
C LEU A 135 -7.93 -4.87 -22.71
N LYS A 136 -7.37 -3.98 -21.88
CA LYS A 136 -7.84 -2.60 -21.71
C LYS A 136 -6.77 -1.62 -22.14
N ASP A 137 -7.11 -0.76 -23.09
CA ASP A 137 -6.17 0.20 -23.64
C ASP A 137 -5.73 1.24 -22.60
N GLU A 138 -6.63 1.56 -21.67
CA GLU A 138 -6.40 2.47 -20.55
C GLU A 138 -5.33 1.97 -19.56
N LEU A 139 -5.02 0.67 -19.59
CA LEU A 139 -4.07 0.03 -18.68
C LEU A 139 -2.75 -0.37 -19.37
N ASN A 140 -2.58 -0.08 -20.66
CA ASN A 140 -1.41 -0.54 -21.43
C ASN A 140 -0.06 -0.05 -20.85
N GLU A 141 -0.05 1.08 -20.17
CA GLU A 141 1.16 1.66 -19.55
C GLU A 141 1.44 1.16 -18.13
N MET A 142 0.59 0.29 -17.58
CA MET A 142 0.78 -0.22 -16.22
C MET A 142 2.16 -0.87 -16.07
N GLN A 143 2.82 -0.57 -14.95
CA GLN A 143 4.08 -1.23 -14.56
C GLN A 143 3.93 -2.76 -14.49
N LEU A 144 2.71 -3.25 -14.27
CA LEU A 144 2.35 -4.67 -14.28
C LEU A 144 2.78 -5.39 -15.56
N PHE A 145 2.59 -4.75 -16.71
CA PHE A 145 2.89 -5.36 -18.01
C PHE A 145 4.33 -5.12 -18.45
N ARG A 146 4.88 -3.95 -18.12
CA ARG A 146 6.27 -3.59 -18.46
C ARG A 146 7.30 -4.29 -17.56
N GLN A 147 6.96 -4.55 -16.30
CA GLN A 147 7.87 -5.10 -15.28
C GLN A 147 7.19 -6.23 -14.48
N GLY A 148 6.80 -7.31 -15.16
CA GLY A 148 6.03 -8.41 -14.56
C GLY A 148 6.65 -9.05 -13.31
N ARG A 149 7.98 -9.07 -13.19
CA ARG A 149 8.72 -9.62 -12.04
C ARG A 149 8.82 -8.67 -10.84
N LEU A 150 8.39 -7.42 -10.99
CA LEU A 150 8.39 -6.45 -9.90
C LEU A 150 7.15 -6.69 -9.01
N SER A 151 7.38 -7.00 -7.73
CA SER A 151 6.31 -7.38 -6.79
C SER A 151 5.57 -6.20 -6.16
N VAL A 152 6.20 -5.03 -6.10
CA VAL A 152 5.60 -3.78 -5.61
C VAL A 152 5.74 -2.74 -6.69
N GLN A 153 4.63 -2.17 -7.14
CA GLN A 153 4.57 -1.32 -8.31
C GLN A 153 3.76 -0.06 -8.00
N GLY A 154 4.12 1.07 -8.61
CA GLY A 154 3.27 2.25 -8.60
C GLY A 154 2.15 2.11 -9.64
N VAL A 155 0.97 2.62 -9.29
CA VAL A 155 -0.20 2.68 -10.17
C VAL A 155 -0.55 4.15 -10.38
N ALA A 156 -0.70 4.56 -11.63
CA ALA A 156 -1.07 5.94 -11.93
C ALA A 156 -2.50 6.23 -11.45
N PRO A 157 -2.83 7.47 -11.04
CA PRO A 157 -4.19 7.81 -10.61
C PRO A 157 -5.27 7.47 -11.64
N GLU A 158 -4.96 7.60 -12.93
CA GLU A 158 -5.88 7.29 -14.03
C GLU A 158 -6.12 5.77 -14.17
N GLU A 159 -5.05 4.97 -14.02
CA GLU A 159 -5.13 3.50 -14.01
C GLU A 159 -5.93 3.03 -12.79
N TRP A 160 -5.69 3.63 -11.63
CA TRP A 160 -6.44 3.36 -10.40
C TRP A 160 -7.92 3.65 -10.57
N ALA A 161 -8.25 4.85 -11.07
CA ALA A 161 -9.63 5.25 -11.28
C ALA A 161 -10.36 4.29 -12.21
N TYR A 162 -9.71 3.83 -13.27
CA TYR A 162 -10.27 2.84 -14.18
C TYR A 162 -10.52 1.48 -13.50
N ILE A 163 -9.55 0.97 -12.75
CA ILE A 163 -9.68 -0.30 -12.02
C ILE A 163 -10.84 -0.22 -11.01
N CYS A 164 -10.93 0.87 -10.26
CA CYS A 164 -12.03 1.11 -9.34
C CYS A 164 -13.38 1.19 -10.06
N SER A 165 -13.50 1.94 -11.15
CA SER A 165 -14.81 2.14 -11.80
C SER A 165 -15.33 0.91 -12.51
N GLU A 166 -14.45 0.17 -13.20
CA GLU A 166 -14.85 -0.90 -14.12
C GLU A 166 -14.69 -2.31 -13.56
N LEU A 167 -13.81 -2.52 -12.57
CA LEU A 167 -13.41 -3.87 -12.13
C LEU A 167 -13.73 -4.17 -10.66
N ILE A 168 -13.81 -3.14 -9.82
CA ILE A 168 -13.98 -3.29 -8.36
C ILE A 168 -15.33 -2.71 -7.89
N GLY A 169 -15.74 -1.56 -8.44
CA GLY A 169 -16.94 -0.83 -8.04
C GLY A 169 -16.62 0.57 -7.50
N LYS A 170 -17.52 1.53 -7.73
CA LYS A 170 -17.31 2.95 -7.36
C LYS A 170 -17.33 3.22 -5.87
N ASP A 171 -17.85 2.30 -5.06
CA ASP A 171 -17.93 2.43 -3.60
C ASP A 171 -16.55 2.34 -2.93
N TYR A 172 -15.52 1.95 -3.68
CA TYR A 172 -14.13 1.82 -3.24
C TYR A 172 -13.25 3.01 -3.62
N TYR A 173 -13.85 4.07 -4.17
CA TYR A 173 -13.19 5.31 -4.61
C TYR A 173 -13.04 6.31 -3.46
#